data_AF-A0A564U231-F1
#
_entry.id   AF-A0A564U231-F1
#
_cell.length_a   1.000
_cell.length_b   1.000
_cell.length_c   1.000
_cell.angle_alpha   90.00
_cell.angle_beta   90.00
_cell.angle_gamma   90.00
#
_symmetry.space_group_name_H-M   'P 1'
#
loop_
_entity.id
_entity.type
_entity.pdbx_description
1 polymer ?
#
loop_
_entity_poly.entity_id
_entity_poly.type
_entity_poly.pdbx_seq_one_letter_code
_entity_poly.pdbx_strand_id
1 'polypeptide(L)'
;MMYNKDDVIYILENNTTIRKGKIARKQGDNYIIQLIGSCGALTMPEDQLFESEEAAEKSRQQIKLNSANVQNDFISVKPDPFDNWIGR
;
A
#
# COMPACT_ATOMS: atom_id res chain seq x y z
N MET A 1 17.18 -2.21 4.28
CA MET A 1 17.89 -0.94 4.02
C MET A 1 18.04 -0.21 5.36
N MET A 2 19.18 0.41 5.70
CA MET A 2 19.29 1.20 6.96
C MET A 2 19.05 2.67 6.65
N TYR A 3 17.91 3.22 7.06
CA TYR A 3 17.64 4.65 6.97
C TYR A 3 18.40 5.40 8.06
N ASN A 4 19.06 6.50 7.68
CA ASN A 4 19.78 7.36 8.62
C ASN A 4 18.84 8.33 9.33
N LYS A 5 19.27 8.87 10.46
CA LYS A 5 18.57 9.97 11.14
C LYS A 5 18.60 11.23 10.26
N ASP A 6 17.46 11.92 10.17
CA ASP A 6 17.19 13.08 9.29
C ASP A 6 17.07 12.75 7.79
N ASP A 7 17.17 11.47 7.42
CA ASP A 7 17.00 11.05 6.03
C ASP A 7 15.57 11.31 5.55
N VAL A 8 15.45 11.82 4.33
CA VAL A 8 14.18 12.20 3.72
C VAL A 8 13.58 10.98 3.05
N ILE A 9 12.42 10.57 3.54
CA ILE A 9 11.75 9.36 3.10
C ILE A 9 10.30 9.64 2.73
N TYR A 10 9.73 8.71 1.98
CA TYR A 10 8.34 8.72 1.58
C TYR A 10 7.63 7.58 2.31
N ILE A 11 6.52 7.88 2.96
CA ILE A 11 5.68 6.89 3.62
C ILE A 11 4.37 6.75 2.88
N LEU A 12 3.83 5.53 2.86
CA LEU A 12 2.50 5.27 2.33
C LEU A 12 1.51 5.11 3.49
N GLU A 13 0.87 6.21 3.87
CA GLU A 13 -0.16 6.21 4.91
C GLU A 13 -1.43 5.54 4.39
N ASN A 14 -1.90 4.51 5.11
CA ASN A 14 -3.11 3.75 4.81
C ASN A 14 -3.15 3.18 3.37
N ASN A 15 -2.00 2.82 2.80
CA ASN A 15 -1.86 2.28 1.43
C ASN A 15 -2.44 3.17 0.32
N THR A 16 -2.74 4.44 0.63
CA THR A 16 -3.51 5.31 -0.26
C THR A 16 -2.83 6.68 -0.43
N THR A 17 -2.28 7.21 0.66
CA THR A 17 -1.74 8.57 0.70
C THR A 17 -0.22 8.50 0.85
N ILE A 18 0.50 8.98 -0.16
CA ILE A 18 1.96 9.14 -0.05
C ILE A 18 2.24 10.44 0.69
N ARG A 19 3.00 10.39 1.77
CA ARG A 19 3.44 11.56 2.52
C ARG A 19 4.95 11.59 2.64
N LYS A 20 5.49 12.81 2.61
CA LYS A 20 6.92 13.04 2.79
C LYS A 20 7.24 13.26 4.27
N GLY A 21 8.26 12.58 4.75
CA GLY A 21 8.72 12.69 6.12
C GLY A 21 10.24 12.60 6.25
N LYS A 22 10.70 12.81 7.48
CA LYS A 22 12.10 12.61 7.87
C LYS A 22 12.19 11.53 8.92
N ILE A 23 13.24 10.73 8.88
CA ILE A 23 13.51 9.78 9.97
C ILE A 23 13.93 10.55 11.22
N ALA A 24 13.08 10.56 12.24
CA ALA A 24 13.39 11.14 13.53
C ALA A 24 14.29 10.22 14.36
N ARG A 25 13.92 8.93 14.45
CA ARG A 25 14.66 7.88 15.15
C ARG A 25 14.15 6.49 14.81
N LYS A 26 14.97 5.47 15.04
CA LYS A 26 14.53 4.07 15.09
C LYS A 26 14.00 3.74 16.49
N GLN A 27 12.91 2.98 16.57
CA GLN A 27 12.31 2.45 17.78
C GLN A 27 12.08 0.95 17.62
N GLY A 28 13.05 0.14 18.05
CA GLY A 28 13.02 -1.31 17.83
C GLY A 28 13.03 -1.62 16.33
N ASP A 29 12.05 -2.39 15.87
CA ASP A 29 11.84 -2.75 14.46
C ASP A 29 11.07 -1.70 13.65
N ASN A 30 10.59 -0.63 14.30
CA ASN A 30 9.86 0.44 13.66
C ASN A 30 10.70 1.72 13.57
N TYR A 31 10.38 2.59 12.63
CA TYR A 31 10.99 3.92 12.51
C TYR A 31 9.95 4.97 12.85
N ILE A 32 10.40 6.02 13.54
CA ILE A 32 9.62 7.22 13.81
C ILE A 32 9.92 8.21 12.71
N ILE A 33 8.87 8.61 12.00
CA ILE A 33 8.91 9.53 10.87
C ILE A 33 8.26 10.83 11.29
N GLN A 34 8.98 11.93 11.15
CA GLN A 34 8.46 13.28 11.32
C GLN A 34 7.89 13.76 9.98
N LEU A 35 6.58 13.98 9.91
CA LEU A 35 5.94 14.48 8.69
C LEU A 35 6.36 15.93 8.42
N ILE A 36 6.73 16.24 7.17
CA ILE A 36 7.02 17.61 6.76
C ILE A 36 5.72 18.26 6.29
N GLY A 37 5.30 19.35 6.93
CA GLY A 37 4.06 20.09 6.60
C GLY A 37 2.86 19.78 7.52
N SER A 38 3.03 18.91 8.52
CA SER A 38 2.05 18.71 9.60
C SER A 38 2.81 18.43 10.89
N CYS A 39 2.45 19.08 12.01
CA CYS A 39 3.11 18.88 13.30
C CYS A 39 2.71 17.53 13.90
N GLY A 40 3.32 16.45 13.39
CA GLY A 40 3.03 15.08 13.81
C GLY A 40 4.17 14.14 13.47
N ALA A 41 4.51 13.27 14.42
CA ALA A 41 5.40 12.14 14.20
C ALA A 41 4.56 10.86 14.15
N LEU A 42 4.81 10.02 13.16
CA LEU A 42 4.17 8.72 12.99
C LEU A 42 5.21 7.63 13.22
N THR A 43 4.79 6.47 13.74
CA THR A 43 5.66 5.30 13.84
C THR A 43 5.21 4.29 12.78
N MET A 44 6.09 3.88 11.89
CA MET A 44 5.81 2.92 10.83
C MET A 44 6.91 1.85 10.74
N PRO A 45 6.57 0.63 10.30
CA PRO A 45 7.55 -0.41 10.01
C PRO A 45 8.35 -0.07 8.74
N GLU A 46 9.56 -0.63 8.60
CA GLU A 46 10.42 -0.39 7.43
C GLU A 46 9.80 -0.78 6.09
N ASP A 47 8.87 -1.74 6.10
CA ASP A 47 8.15 -2.22 4.91
C ASP A 47 7.26 -1.13 4.28
N GLN A 48 6.81 -0.16 5.08
CA GLN A 48 6.00 0.99 4.61
C GLN A 48 6.85 2.25 4.37
N LEU A 49 8.17 2.16 4.53
CA LEU A 49 9.09 3.24 4.24
C LEU A 49 9.65 3.05 2.84
N PHE A 50 9.56 4.09 2.03
CA PHE A 50 10.05 4.10 0.68
C PHE A 50 11.11 5.19 0.55
N GLU A 51 12.22 4.85 -0.08
CA GLU A 51 13.27 5.82 -0.41
C GLU A 51 12.81 6.83 -1.46
N SER A 52 11.77 6.50 -2.23
CA SER A 52 11.28 7.31 -3.34
C SER A 52 9.77 7.22 -3.49
N GLU A 53 9.18 8.29 -4.03
CA GLU A 53 7.76 8.37 -4.35
C GLU A 53 7.35 7.29 -5.36
N GLU A 54 8.20 6.97 -6.33
CA GLU A 54 7.97 5.89 -7.32
C GLU A 54 7.83 4.52 -6.67
N ALA A 55 8.64 4.21 -5.64
CA ALA A 55 8.57 2.92 -4.95
C ALA A 55 7.28 2.83 -4.11
N ALA A 56 6.92 3.92 -3.41
CA ALA A 56 5.65 4.01 -2.70
C ALA A 56 4.46 3.87 -3.65
N GLU A 57 4.54 4.50 -4.83
CA GLU A 57 3.49 4.45 -5.82
C GLU A 57 3.37 3.06 -6.46
N LYS A 58 4.47 2.37 -6.76
CA LYS A 58 4.44 0.98 -7.22
C LYS A 58 3.75 0.08 -6.20
N SER A 59 4.07 0.23 -4.91
CA SER A 59 3.39 -0.52 -3.85
C SER A 59 1.89 -0.21 -3.80
N ARG A 60 1.50 1.07 -3.87
CA ARG A 60 0.09 1.50 -3.97
C ARG A 60 -0.61 0.88 -5.18
N GLN A 61 0.01 0.96 -6.36
CA GLN A 61 -0.54 0.42 -7.61
C GLN A 61 -0.69 -1.10 -7.53
N GLN A 62 0.29 -1.81 -6.97
CA GLN A 62 0.25 -3.26 -6.75
C GLN A 62 -0.95 -3.69 -5.89
N ILE A 63 -1.21 -2.99 -4.78
CA ILE A 63 -2.35 -3.28 -3.89
C ILE A 63 -3.67 -3.03 -4.63
N LYS A 64 -3.76 -1.94 -5.39
CA LYS A 64 -4.94 -1.61 -6.21
C LYS A 64 -5.17 -2.65 -7.31
N LEU A 65 -4.11 -3.12 -7.96
CA LEU A 65 -4.13 -4.11 -9.02
C LEU A 65 -4.53 -5.49 -8.46
N ASN A 66 -4.00 -5.88 -7.30
CA ASN A 66 -4.39 -7.12 -6.63
C ASN A 66 -5.87 -7.09 -6.21
N SER A 67 -6.39 -5.97 -5.69
CA SER A 67 -7.83 -5.82 -5.40
C SER A 67 -8.73 -5.85 -6.66
N ALA A 68 -8.21 -5.46 -7.82
CA ALA A 68 -8.93 -5.57 -9.09
C ALA A 68 -8.89 -7.00 -9.67
N ASN A 69 -7.79 -7.73 -9.45
CA ASN A 69 -7.64 -9.12 -9.92
C ASN A 69 -8.45 -10.11 -9.07
N VAL A 70 -8.58 -9.89 -7.75
CA VAL A 70 -9.41 -10.74 -6.87
C VAL A 70 -10.89 -10.75 -7.29
N GLN A 71 -11.38 -9.71 -7.98
CA GLN A 71 -12.74 -9.69 -8.52
C GLN A 71 -12.90 -10.51 -9.83
N ASN A 72 -11.81 -10.81 -10.54
CA ASN A 72 -11.88 -11.58 -11.79
C ASN A 72 -11.86 -13.10 -11.58
N ASP A 73 -11.52 -13.61 -10.38
CA ASP A 73 -11.62 -15.05 -10.08
C ASP A 73 -13.05 -15.48 -9.72
N PHE A 74 -13.95 -14.53 -9.41
CA PHE A 74 -15.34 -14.83 -9.05
C PHE A 74 -16.30 -14.86 -10.25
N ILE A 75 -15.85 -14.55 -11.47
CA ILE A 75 -16.64 -14.72 -12.71
C ILE A 75 -16.14 -15.94 -13.48
N SER A 76 -15.97 -17.06 -12.78
CA SER A 76 -16.17 -18.39 -13.38
C SER A 76 -17.48 -18.98 -12.86
N VAL A 77 -18.56 -18.20 -12.97
CA VAL A 77 -19.90 -18.77 -12.99
C VAL A 77 -20.00 -19.54 -14.29
N LYS A 78 -19.75 -20.85 -14.19
CA LYS A 78 -20.14 -21.84 -15.19
C LYS A 78 -21.56 -21.51 -15.66
N PRO A 79 -21.88 -21.62 -16.96
CA PRO A 79 -23.26 -21.54 -17.39
C PRO A 79 -24.05 -22.63 -16.64
N ASP A 80 -25.07 -22.22 -15.87
CA ASP A 80 -25.99 -23.12 -15.20
C ASP A 80 -26.59 -24.11 -16.22
N PRO A 81 -26.50 -25.43 -16.00
CA PRO A 81 -27.02 -26.43 -16.95
C PRO A 81 -28.56 -26.47 -17.02
N PHE A 82 -29.27 -25.59 -16.28
CA PHE A 82 -30.72 -25.54 -16.22
C PHE A 82 -31.37 -24.54 -17.20
N ASP A 83 -30.58 -23.75 -17.93
CA ASP A 83 -31.14 -22.80 -18.92
C ASP A 83 -31.71 -23.49 -20.18
N ASN A 84 -31.50 -24.80 -20.34
CA ASN A 84 -31.96 -25.56 -21.50
C ASN A 84 -33.41 -26.11 -21.38
N TRP A 85 -34.24 -25.60 -20.44
CA TRP A 85 -35.62 -26.10 -20.22
C TRP A 85 -36.74 -25.06 -20.40
N ILE A 86 -36.47 -23.86 -20.89
CA ILE A 86 -37.53 -22.95 -21.38
C ILE A 86 -37.58 -23.01 -22.91
N GLY A 87 -37.80 -24.23 -23.39
CA GLY A 87 -37.99 -24.55 -24.80
C GLY A 87 -39.08 -25.60 -24.92
N ARG A 88 -40.31 -25.25 -24.56
CA ARG A 88 -41.52 -25.93 -25.04
C ARG A 88 -42.72 -25.02 -24.99
#